data_AF-A0A2V6NXD3-F1
#
_entry.id   AF-A0A2V6NXD3-F1
#
_cell.length_a   1.000
_cell.length_b   1.000
_cell.length_c   1.000
_cell.angle_alpha   90.00
_cell.angle_beta   90.00
_cell.angle_gamma   90.00
#
_symmetry.space_group_name_H-M   'P 1'
#
loop_
_entity.id
_entity.type
_entity.pdbx_description
1 polymer ?
#
loop_
_entity_poly.entity_id
_entity_poly.type
_entity_poly.pdbx_seq_one_letter_code
_entity_poly.pdbx_strand_id
1 'polypeptide(L)'
;MGGKPAITAVVDDFVANVAADSRISFRFANANVPRLKMLLVDQVCEATGGPCKYTGKDMRAAHAGMQISDAEFNALAEDLTRSLDKFKVPDREKTELLGAIGGLRSQVVNQ
;
A
#
# COMPACT_ATOMS: atom_id res chain seq x y z
N MET A 1 -11.82 -8.06 5.42
CA MET A 1 -11.04 -8.18 4.16
C MET A 1 -11.35 -9.40 3.29
N GLY A 2 -12.03 -10.46 3.75
CA GLY A 2 -12.39 -11.60 2.88
C GLY A 2 -11.24 -12.59 2.56
N GLY A 3 -10.15 -12.56 3.32
CA GLY A 3 -9.01 -13.45 3.18
C GLY A 3 -8.04 -13.07 2.05
N LYS A 4 -6.98 -13.87 1.87
CA LYS A 4 -5.88 -13.58 0.94
C LYS A 4 -6.33 -13.32 -0.52
N PRO A 5 -7.29 -14.07 -1.11
CA PRO A 5 -7.73 -13.81 -2.48
C PRO A 5 -8.34 -12.42 -2.68
N ALA A 6 -9.15 -11.96 -1.72
CA ALA A 6 -9.76 -10.63 -1.78
C ALA A 6 -8.72 -9.53 -1.59
N ILE A 7 -7.74 -9.74 -0.69
CA ILE A 7 -6.59 -8.82 -0.53
C ILE A 7 -5.79 -8.72 -1.82
N THR A 8 -5.49 -9.86 -2.48
CA THR A 8 -4.78 -9.86 -3.76
C THR A 8 -5.51 -9.05 -4.82
N ALA A 9 -6.83 -9.20 -4.93
CA ALA A 9 -7.62 -8.44 -5.91
C ALA A 9 -7.57 -6.92 -5.65
N VAL A 10 -7.67 -6.50 -4.37
CA VAL A 10 -7.52 -5.10 -3.97
C VAL A 10 -6.13 -4.58 -4.30
N VAL A 11 -5.07 -5.34 -4.00
CA VAL A 11 -3.68 -4.96 -4.26
C VAL A 11 -3.39 -4.87 -5.76
N ASP A 12 -3.94 -5.78 -6.56
CA ASP A 12 -3.77 -5.76 -8.01
C ASP A 12 -4.35 -4.50 -8.64
N ASP A 13 -5.55 -4.09 -8.22
CA ASP A 13 -6.19 -2.85 -8.65
C ASP A 13 -5.47 -1.61 -8.11
N PHE A 14 -5.03 -1.64 -6.86
CA PHE A 14 -4.28 -0.55 -6.24
C PHE A 14 -2.99 -0.26 -7.01
N VAL A 15 -2.22 -1.28 -7.36
CA VAL A 15 -1.00 -1.11 -8.16
C VAL A 15 -1.32 -0.58 -9.56
N ALA A 16 -2.47 -0.92 -10.13
CA ALA A 16 -2.90 -0.33 -11.40
C ALA A 16 -3.26 1.15 -11.27
N ASN A 17 -3.91 1.56 -10.18
CA ASN A 17 -4.20 2.97 -9.88
C ASN A 17 -2.89 3.77 -9.73
N VAL A 18 -1.93 3.26 -8.95
CA VAL A 18 -0.60 3.89 -8.78
C VAL A 18 0.16 4.01 -10.10
N ALA A 19 0.08 2.99 -10.96
CA ALA A 19 0.73 3.03 -12.27
C ALA A 19 0.11 4.09 -13.20
N ALA A 20 -1.18 4.41 -13.03
CA ALA A 20 -1.89 5.43 -13.79
C ALA A 20 -1.78 6.84 -13.16
N ASP A 21 -1.39 6.97 -11.90
CA ASP A 21 -1.29 8.26 -11.21
C ASP A 21 0.01 8.99 -11.57
N SER A 22 -0.09 10.02 -12.41
CA SER A 22 1.05 10.85 -12.84
C SER A 22 1.75 11.58 -11.69
N ARG A 23 1.13 11.69 -10.51
CA ARG A 23 1.73 12.31 -9.31
C ARG A 23 2.81 11.43 -8.69
N ILE A 24 2.76 10.10 -8.88
CA ILE A 24 3.63 9.15 -8.16
C ILE A 24 4.17 8.00 -9.01
N SER A 25 3.61 7.72 -10.20
CA SER A 25 3.97 6.57 -11.02
C SER A 25 5.46 6.52 -11.38
N PHE A 26 6.11 7.68 -11.54
CA PHE A 26 7.54 7.78 -11.82
C PHE A 26 8.41 7.17 -10.70
N ARG A 27 7.95 7.14 -9.44
CA ARG A 27 8.65 6.49 -8.32
C ARG A 27 8.78 4.98 -8.50
N PHE A 28 7.91 4.38 -9.31
CA PHE A 28 7.82 2.94 -9.53
C PHE A 28 8.36 2.49 -10.89
N ALA A 29 8.96 3.39 -11.68
CA ALA A 29 9.44 3.09 -13.04
C ALA A 29 10.41 1.89 -13.12
N ASN A 30 11.19 1.66 -12.05
CA ASN A 30 12.15 0.55 -11.96
C ASN A 30 11.72 -0.53 -10.96
N ALA A 31 10.46 -0.51 -10.50
CA ALA A 31 9.99 -1.46 -9.50
C ALA A 31 9.85 -2.87 -10.11
N ASN A 32 10.26 -3.89 -9.36
CA ASN A 32 9.84 -5.26 -9.64
C ASN A 32 8.38 -5.42 -9.20
N VAL A 33 7.45 -5.17 -10.12
CA VAL A 33 6.01 -5.15 -9.86
C VAL A 33 5.49 -6.46 -9.26
N PRO A 34 5.86 -7.66 -9.76
CA PRO A 34 5.45 -8.92 -9.14
C PRO A 34 5.88 -9.03 -7.66
N ARG A 35 7.12 -8.66 -7.36
CA ARG A 35 7.62 -8.67 -5.97
C ARG A 35 6.91 -7.63 -5.10
N LEU A 36 6.67 -6.43 -5.63
CA LEU A 36 5.96 -5.36 -4.93
C LEU A 36 4.54 -5.81 -4.55
N LYS A 37 3.79 -6.39 -5.49
CA LYS A 37 2.43 -6.90 -5.23
C LYS A 37 2.41 -7.95 -4.14
N MET A 38 3.33 -8.92 -4.19
CA MET A 38 3.46 -9.94 -3.14
C MET A 38 3.71 -9.31 -1.76
N LEU A 39 4.64 -8.37 -1.66
CA LEU A 39 4.96 -7.67 -0.40
C LEU A 39 3.77 -6.85 0.12
N LEU A 40 3.01 -6.19 -0.77
CA LEU A 40 1.82 -5.45 -0.39
C LEU A 40 0.71 -6.37 0.12
N VAL A 41 0.49 -7.53 -0.53
CA VAL A 41 -0.47 -8.54 -0.05
C VAL A 41 -0.09 -9.03 1.35
N ASP A 42 1.18 -9.35 1.58
CA ASP A 42 1.65 -9.81 2.88
C ASP A 42 1.51 -8.71 3.94
N GLN A 43 1.89 -7.48 3.62
CA GLN A 43 1.75 -6.32 4.51
C GLN A 43 0.29 -6.06 4.91
N VAL A 44 -0.64 -6.06 3.94
CA VAL A 44 -2.08 -5.83 4.20
C VAL A 44 -2.66 -6.99 4.99
N CYS A 45 -2.30 -8.22 4.64
CA CYS A 45 -2.77 -9.41 5.33
C CYS A 45 -2.30 -9.42 6.79
N GLU A 46 -1.03 -9.12 7.08
CA GLU A 46 -0.53 -9.03 8.44
C GLU A 46 -1.18 -7.86 9.20
N ALA A 47 -1.24 -6.67 8.61
CA ALA A 47 -1.82 -5.47 9.23
C ALA A 47 -3.32 -5.62 9.58
N THR A 48 -4.03 -6.49 8.87
CA THR A 48 -5.46 -6.77 9.12
C THR A 48 -5.68 -8.02 9.97
N GLY A 49 -4.62 -8.53 10.63
CA GLY A 49 -4.69 -9.66 11.57
C GLY A 49 -4.78 -11.04 10.90
N GLY A 50 -4.51 -11.11 9.60
CA GLY A 50 -4.40 -12.35 8.86
C GLY A 50 -3.12 -13.14 9.19
N PRO A 51 -3.03 -14.40 8.74
CA PRO A 51 -1.92 -15.30 9.08
C PRO A 51 -0.64 -15.04 8.27
N CYS A 52 -0.65 -14.07 7.35
CA CYS A 52 0.52 -13.76 6.54
C CYS A 52 1.56 -13.02 7.37
N LYS A 53 2.81 -13.08 6.91
CA LYS A 53 3.91 -12.34 7.52
C LYS A 53 4.63 -11.55 6.44
N TYR A 54 4.72 -10.26 6.64
CA TYR A 54 5.58 -9.39 5.87
C TYR A 54 7.04 -9.74 6.14
N THR A 55 7.76 -10.02 5.06
CA THR A 55 9.19 -10.43 5.09
C THR A 55 10.09 -9.46 4.34
N GLY A 56 9.55 -8.30 3.94
CA GLY A 56 10.33 -7.24 3.32
C GLY A 56 11.16 -6.46 4.34
N LYS A 57 11.81 -5.40 3.86
CA LYS A 57 12.51 -4.43 4.71
C LYS A 57 11.50 -3.68 5.56
N ASP A 58 11.88 -3.26 6.77
CA ASP A 58 11.08 -2.30 7.51
C ASP A 58 10.85 -1.01 6.70
N MET A 59 9.80 -0.26 7.02
CA MET A 59 9.38 0.88 6.20
C MET A 59 10.45 1.97 6.09
N ARG A 60 11.24 2.20 7.13
CA ARG A 60 12.35 3.16 7.11
C ARG A 60 13.45 2.68 6.15
N ALA A 61 13.91 1.44 6.28
CA ALA A 61 14.93 0.88 5.41
C ALA A 61 14.46 0.68 3.95
N ALA A 62 13.17 0.45 3.74
CA ALA A 62 12.56 0.31 2.42
C ALA A 62 12.55 1.64 1.65
N HIS A 63 12.34 2.77 2.35
CA HIS A 63 12.13 4.09 1.74
C HIS A 63 13.26 5.09 2.01
N ALA A 64 14.33 4.67 2.70
CA ALA A 64 15.47 5.51 3.05
C ALA A 64 16.07 6.22 1.82
N GLY A 65 16.26 7.54 1.92
CA GLY A 65 16.88 8.36 0.88
C GLY A 65 15.98 8.63 -0.33
N MET A 66 14.73 8.16 -0.33
CA MET A 66 13.78 8.44 -1.42
C MET A 66 13.20 9.85 -1.35
N GLN A 67 13.29 10.53 -0.21
CA GLN A 67 12.76 11.88 0.00
C GLN A 67 11.29 11.97 -0.47
N ILE A 68 10.47 11.02 0.00
CA ILE A 68 9.04 10.97 -0.31
C ILE A 68 8.38 12.11 0.44
N SER A 69 7.66 12.95 -0.30
CA SER A 69 6.90 14.08 0.25
C SER A 69 5.58 13.63 0.85
N ASP A 70 5.00 14.49 1.69
CA ASP A 70 3.64 14.31 2.21
C ASP A 70 2.59 14.20 1.09
N ALA A 71 2.75 14.95 0.00
CA ALA A 71 1.84 14.94 -1.13
C ALA A 71 1.86 13.58 -1.86
N GLU A 72 3.04 13.00 -2.06
CA GLU A 72 3.19 11.69 -2.69
C GLU A 72 2.64 10.57 -1.80
N PHE A 73 2.88 10.64 -0.49
CA PHE A 73 2.29 9.68 0.45
C PHE A 73 0.75 9.75 0.45
N ASN A 74 0.19 10.96 0.43
CA ASN A 74 -1.26 11.14 0.35
C ASN A 74 -1.83 10.62 -0.97
N ALA A 75 -1.15 10.88 -2.10
CA ALA A 75 -1.57 10.36 -3.40
C ALA A 75 -1.64 8.82 -3.41
N LEU A 76 -0.64 8.15 -2.81
CA LEU A 76 -0.65 6.70 -2.63
C LEU A 76 -1.84 6.22 -1.77
N ALA A 77 -2.13 6.91 -0.66
CA ALA A 77 -3.27 6.59 0.21
C ALA A 77 -4.62 6.79 -0.49
N GLU A 78 -4.72 7.81 -1.36
CA GLU A 78 -5.89 8.02 -2.22
C GLU A 78 -6.08 6.89 -3.24
N ASP A 79 -5.00 6.42 -3.87
CA ASP A 79 -5.04 5.27 -4.79
C ASP A 79 -5.50 4.00 -4.10
N LEU A 80 -5.02 3.75 -2.88
CA LEU A 80 -5.47 2.62 -2.07
C LEU A 80 -6.95 2.77 -1.72
N THR A 81 -7.37 3.97 -1.33
CA THR A 81 -8.77 4.29 -1.00
C THR A 81 -9.69 4.00 -2.18
N ARG A 82 -9.31 4.40 -3.40
CA ARG A 82 -10.06 4.10 -4.64
C ARG A 82 -10.29 2.60 -4.83
N SER A 83 -9.27 1.77 -4.62
CA SER A 83 -9.41 0.32 -4.72
C SER A 83 -10.32 -0.23 -3.63
N LEU A 84 -10.17 0.18 -2.37
CA LEU A 84 -11.03 -0.26 -1.29
C LEU A 84 -12.52 0.06 -1.56
N ASP A 85 -12.78 1.26 -2.10
CA ASP A 85 -14.12 1.69 -2.49
C ASP A 85 -14.68 0.87 -3.66
N LYS A 86 -13.88 0.63 -4.70
CA LYS A 86 -14.26 -0.20 -5.86
C LYS A 86 -14.67 -1.61 -5.44
N PHE A 87 -13.91 -2.21 -4.51
CA PHE A 87 -14.19 -3.54 -3.99
C PHE A 87 -15.24 -3.57 -2.88
N LYS A 88 -15.84 -2.42 -2.54
CA LYS A 88 -16.86 -2.27 -1.50
C LYS A 88 -16.40 -2.86 -0.16
N VAL A 89 -15.12 -2.66 0.17
CA VAL A 89 -14.58 -3.07 1.47
C VAL A 89 -15.35 -2.31 2.55
N PRO A 90 -15.88 -2.98 3.59
CA PRO A 90 -16.69 -2.29 4.59
C PRO A 90 -15.87 -1.22 5.33
N ASP A 91 -16.56 -0.17 5.77
CA ASP A 91 -15.93 1.04 6.34
C ASP A 91 -15.01 0.77 7.51
N ARG A 92 -15.33 -0.25 8.32
CA ARG A 92 -14.51 -0.67 9.44
C ARG A 92 -13.13 -1.14 8.94
N GLU A 93 -13.10 -2.12 8.05
CA GLU A 93 -11.84 -2.66 7.51
C GLU A 93 -11.08 -1.62 6.69
N LYS A 94 -11.79 -0.76 5.95
CA LYS A 94 -11.19 0.39 5.25
C LYS A 94 -10.47 1.31 6.24
N THR A 95 -11.13 1.68 7.33
CA THR A 95 -10.58 2.57 8.37
C THR A 95 -9.41 1.92 9.10
N GLU A 96 -9.51 0.65 9.46
CA GLU A 96 -8.43 -0.11 10.11
C GLU A 96 -7.19 -0.16 9.20
N LEU A 97 -7.35 -0.48 7.92
CA LEU A 97 -6.24 -0.55 6.97
C LEU A 97 -5.61 0.83 6.69
N LEU A 98 -6.43 1.85 6.43
CA LEU A 98 -5.92 3.21 6.20
C LEU A 98 -5.23 3.78 7.44
N GLY A 99 -5.73 3.46 8.64
CA GLY A 99 -5.09 3.79 9.91
C GLY A 99 -3.72 3.12 10.06
N ALA A 100 -3.62 1.82 9.74
CA ALA A 100 -2.36 1.09 9.77
C ALA A 100 -1.32 1.69 8.80
N ILE A 101 -1.73 1.99 7.56
CA ILE A 101 -0.85 2.66 6.58
C ILE A 101 -0.48 4.07 7.05
N GLY A 102 -1.43 4.87 7.52
CA GLY A 102 -1.19 6.22 8.03
C GLY A 102 -0.19 6.26 9.19
N GLY A 103 -0.21 5.24 10.06
CA GLY A 103 0.76 5.08 11.15
C GLY A 103 2.21 4.87 10.70
N LEU A 104 2.43 4.46 9.44
CA LEU A 104 3.78 4.27 8.88
C LEU A 104 4.37 5.57 8.32
N ARG A 105 3.62 6.67 8.26
CA ARG A 105 4.06 7.92 7.60
C ARG A 105 5.41 8.44 8.10
N SER A 106 5.65 8.45 9.41
CA SER A 106 6.92 8.89 10.01
C SER A 106 8.12 8.00 9.64
N GLN A 107 7.84 6.79 9.14
CA GLN A 107 8.82 5.83 8.65
C GLN A 107 9.00 5.89 7.13
N VAL A 108 8.32 6.79 6.41
CA VAL A 108 8.39 6.87 4.94
C VAL A 108 8.70 8.29 4.45
N VAL A 109 8.03 9.28 5.05
CA VAL A 109 8.07 10.67 4.58
C VAL A 109 9.28 11.41 5.14
N ASN A 110 9.90 12.25 4.29
CA ASN A 110 11.00 13.16 4.63
C ASN A 110 12.20 12.48 5.33
N GLN A 111 12.64 11.33 4.79
CA GLN A 111 13.80 10.56 5.26
C GLN A 111 15.04 10.73 4.41
#